data_AF-A0A349V0D4-F1
#
_entry.id   AF-A0A349V0D4-F1
#
_cell.length_a   1.000
_cell.length_b   1.000
_cell.length_c   1.000
_cell.angle_alpha   90.00
_cell.angle_beta   90.00
_cell.angle_gamma   90.00
#
_symmetry.space_group_name_H-M   'P 1'
#
loop_
_entity.id
_entity.type
_entity.pdbx_description
1 polymer ?
#
loop_
_entity_poly.entity_id
_entity_poly.type
_entity_poly.pdbx_seq_one_letter_code
_entity_poly.pdbx_strand_id
1 'polypeptide(L)'
;MEHEVMDCDPKLADTAVFCEHYNIPPEVSANVIMAAGKSDPRQYAACVLLATTRLDVNKCVRKKLGVKKCSFASAEETKALTGMEIGG
;
A
#
# COMPACT_ATOMS: atom_id res chain seq x y z
N MET A 1 -21.20 5.96 -4.07
CA MET A 1 -19.93 6.39 -4.70
C MET A 1 -19.86 5.72 -6.04
N GLU A 2 -19.81 6.49 -7.10
CA GLU A 2 -19.58 5.99 -8.45
C GLU A 2 -18.10 5.62 -8.58
N HIS A 3 -17.83 4.44 -9.15
CA HIS A 3 -16.49 3.97 -9.46
C HIS A 3 -16.55 3.13 -10.73
N GLU A 4 -15.44 3.09 -11.45
CA GLU A 4 -15.25 2.26 -12.63
C GLU A 4 -14.16 1.23 -12.32
N VAL A 5 -14.32 0.01 -12.84
CA VAL A 5 -13.34 -1.06 -12.68
C VAL A 5 -12.58 -1.21 -14.00
N MET A 6 -11.25 -1.22 -13.90
CA MET A 6 -10.36 -1.47 -15.02
C MET A 6 -9.58 -2.75 -14.77
N ASP A 7 -9.58 -3.66 -15.73
CA ASP A 7 -8.76 -4.87 -15.65
C ASP A 7 -7.27 -4.50 -15.78
N CYS A 8 -6.45 -5.10 -14.92
CA CYS A 8 -5.00 -4.96 -14.94
C CYS A 8 -4.35 -6.33 -15.16
N ASP A 9 -3.47 -6.46 -16.15
CA ASP A 9 -2.62 -7.64 -16.26
C ASP A 9 -1.72 -7.70 -15.01
N PRO A 10 -1.68 -8.82 -14.26
CA PRO A 10 -0.83 -8.94 -13.07
C PRO A 10 0.66 -8.67 -13.35
N LYS A 11 1.14 -8.89 -14.57
CA LYS A 11 2.54 -8.59 -14.95
C LYS A 11 2.82 -7.10 -15.09
N LEU A 12 1.77 -6.29 -15.21
CA LEU A 12 1.83 -4.84 -15.36
C LEU A 12 1.46 -4.10 -14.07
N ALA A 13 1.23 -4.82 -12.96
CA ALA A 13 0.68 -4.25 -11.74
C ALA A 13 1.67 -3.35 -10.96
N ASP A 14 2.98 -3.51 -11.19
CA ASP A 14 3.98 -2.56 -10.68
C ASP A 14 3.58 -1.14 -11.09
N THR A 15 3.57 -0.21 -10.14
CA THR A 15 2.96 1.10 -10.35
C THR A 15 3.62 1.90 -11.47
N ALA A 16 4.94 1.80 -11.65
CA ALA A 16 5.60 2.53 -12.72
C ALA A 16 5.22 1.92 -14.09
N VAL A 17 5.23 0.60 -14.18
CA VAL A 17 4.83 -0.16 -15.38
C VAL A 17 3.36 0.08 -15.72
N PHE A 18 2.48 0.04 -14.72
CA PHE A 18 1.05 0.32 -14.84
C PHE A 18 0.81 1.72 -15.40
N CYS A 19 1.39 2.74 -14.77
CA CYS A 19 1.22 4.12 -15.19
C CYS A 19 1.69 4.35 -16.63
N GLU A 20 2.84 3.76 -17.00
CA GLU A 20 3.37 3.83 -18.36
C GLU A 20 2.46 3.11 -19.36
N HIS A 21 2.05 1.88 -19.08
CA HIS A 21 1.29 1.06 -20.01
C HIS A 21 -0.14 1.56 -20.24
N TYR A 22 -0.83 1.90 -19.15
CA TYR A 22 -2.22 2.33 -19.19
C TYR A 22 -2.38 3.85 -19.37
N ASN A 23 -1.27 4.58 -19.57
CA ASN A 23 -1.24 6.03 -19.72
C ASN A 23 -1.92 6.77 -18.56
N ILE A 24 -1.72 6.27 -17.34
CA ILE A 24 -2.24 6.88 -16.11
C ILE A 24 -1.14 7.75 -15.49
N PRO A 25 -1.38 9.07 -15.29
CA PRO A 25 -0.38 9.92 -14.64
C PRO A 25 -0.07 9.45 -13.21
N PRO A 26 1.21 9.36 -12.79
CA PRO A 26 1.59 8.97 -11.43
C PRO A 26 0.98 9.85 -10.33
N GLU A 27 0.62 11.10 -10.65
CA GLU A 27 0.01 12.05 -9.74
C GLU A 27 -1.44 11.70 -9.38
N VAL A 28 -2.10 10.87 -10.19
CA VAL A 28 -3.47 10.37 -9.94
C VAL A 28 -3.51 8.88 -9.65
N SER A 29 -2.36 8.20 -9.73
CA SER A 29 -2.21 6.79 -9.33
C SER A 29 -1.86 6.69 -7.84
N ALA A 30 -2.38 5.69 -7.15
CA ALA A 30 -2.16 5.48 -5.72
C ALA A 30 -1.69 4.05 -5.41
N ASN A 31 -0.73 3.96 -4.50
CA ASN A 31 -0.31 2.72 -3.86
C ASN A 31 -1.14 2.45 -2.62
N VAL A 32 -1.28 1.16 -2.27
CA VAL A 32 -1.73 0.73 -0.95
C VAL A 32 -0.62 -0.09 -0.31
N ILE A 33 -0.12 0.38 0.83
CA ILE A 33 0.97 -0.29 1.56
C ILE A 33 0.47 -0.68 2.94
N MET A 34 0.66 -1.95 3.31
CA MET A 34 0.36 -2.42 4.66
C MET A 34 1.51 -2.09 5.62
N ALA A 35 1.19 -1.32 6.65
CA ALA A 35 2.09 -1.05 7.77
C ALA A 35 1.68 -1.88 9.00
N ALA A 36 2.66 -2.36 9.75
CA ALA A 36 2.50 -3.18 10.93
C ALA A 36 3.06 -2.46 12.17
N GLY A 37 2.20 -2.17 13.14
CA GLY A 37 2.57 -1.72 14.47
C GLY A 37 3.03 -2.90 15.33
N LYS A 38 4.22 -2.80 15.92
CA LYS A 38 4.78 -3.82 16.83
C LYS A 38 4.24 -3.63 18.25
N SER A 39 2.94 -3.86 18.41
CA SER A 39 2.22 -3.93 19.69
C SER A 39 1.67 -5.34 19.92
N ASP A 40 1.12 -5.57 21.11
CA ASP A 40 0.33 -6.75 21.44
C ASP A 40 -1.06 -6.29 21.92
N PRO A 41 -2.16 -6.59 21.19
CA PRO A 41 -2.17 -7.30 19.92
C PRO A 41 -1.50 -6.50 18.79
N ARG A 42 -1.09 -7.22 17.75
CA ARG A 42 -0.48 -6.64 16.55
C ARG A 42 -1.51 -5.72 15.87
N GLN A 43 -1.07 -4.52 15.48
CA GLN A 43 -1.93 -3.54 14.80
C GLN A 43 -1.47 -3.35 13.36
N TYR A 44 -2.40 -3.12 12.45
CA TYR A 44 -2.11 -2.91 11.02
C TYR A 44 -2.83 -1.66 10.50
N ALA A 45 -2.24 -1.03 9.49
CA ALA A 45 -2.86 0.06 8.74
C ALA A 45 -2.64 -0.13 7.24
N ALA A 46 -3.72 -0.04 6.46
CA ALA A 46 -3.65 0.17 5.04
C ALA A 46 -3.35 1.64 4.77
N CYS A 47 -2.17 1.91 4.21
CA CYS A 47 -1.72 3.26 3.90
C CYS A 47 -1.91 3.52 2.41
N VAL A 48 -2.87 4.38 2.07
CA VAL A 48 -3.11 4.81 0.69
C VAL A 48 -2.36 6.11 0.44
N LEU A 49 -1.56 6.16 -0.62
CA LEU A 49 -0.75 7.32 -0.98
C LEU A 49 -0.50 7.38 -2.48
N LEU A 50 -0.34 8.58 -3.03
CA LEU A 50 -0.02 8.75 -4.45
C LEU A 50 1.28 8.03 -4.82
N ALA A 51 1.41 7.62 -6.08
CA ALA A 51 2.60 6.94 -6.60
C ALA A 51 3.88 7.78 -6.44
N THR A 52 3.73 9.10 -6.40
CA THR A 52 4.84 10.06 -6.20
C THR A 52 5.22 10.27 -4.74
N THR A 53 4.48 9.69 -3.79
CA THR A 53 4.65 9.93 -2.36
C THR A 53 5.38 8.78 -1.69
N ARG A 54 6.32 9.10 -0.78
CA ARG A 54 6.98 8.11 0.09
C ARG A 54 6.29 8.03 1.45
N LEU A 55 5.98 6.81 1.89
CA LEU A 55 5.38 6.58 3.20
C LEU A 55 6.44 6.68 4.31
N ASP A 56 6.26 7.60 5.27
CA ASP A 56 7.04 7.62 6.51
C ASP A 56 6.37 6.75 7.59
N VAL A 57 6.75 5.48 7.62
CA VAL A 57 6.22 4.51 8.58
C VAL A 57 6.67 4.81 10.01
N ASN A 58 7.91 5.25 10.18
CA ASN A 58 8.54 5.39 11.50
C ASN A 58 8.06 6.63 12.26
N LYS A 59 7.65 7.69 11.56
CA LYS A 59 7.10 8.90 12.19
C LYS A 59 5.60 8.98 12.01
N CYS A 60 5.11 9.08 10.76
CA CYS A 60 3.72 9.38 10.49
C CYS A 60 2.79 8.22 10.86
N VAL A 61 3.06 7.02 10.34
CA VAL A 61 2.21 5.85 10.61
C VAL A 61 2.32 5.41 12.07
N ARG A 62 3.54 5.31 12.60
CA ARG A 62 3.79 5.02 14.02
C ARG A 62 2.99 5.94 14.95
N LYS A 63 2.98 7.25 14.68
CA LYS A 63 2.23 8.24 15.47
C LYS A 63 0.72 8.04 15.33
N LYS A 64 0.21 7.81 14.11
CA LYS A 64 -1.22 7.57 13.86
C LYS A 64 -1.73 6.29 14.53
N LEU A 65 -0.94 5.22 14.53
CA LEU A 65 -1.25 3.96 15.21
C LEU A 65 -1.04 4.01 16.73
N GLY A 66 -0.42 5.06 17.27
CA GLY A 66 -0.15 5.16 18.71
C GLY A 66 0.81 4.10 19.26
N VAL A 67 1.68 3.53 18.41
CA VAL A 67 2.59 2.42 18.78
C VAL A 67 4.03 2.90 18.96
N LYS A 68 4.82 2.14 19.73
CA LYS A 68 6.26 2.46 19.95
C LYS A 68 7.14 2.16 18.74
N LYS A 69 6.81 1.13 17.96
CA LYS A 69 7.57 0.69 16.78
C LYS A 69 6.59 0.32 15.67
N CYS A 70 6.94 0.66 14.44
CA CYS A 70 6.18 0.30 13.25
C CYS A 70 7.16 -0.15 12.15
N SER A 71 6.70 -1.00 11.26
CA SER A 71 7.42 -1.41 10.04
C SER A 71 6.42 -1.57 8.90
N PHE A 72 6.89 -1.84 7.69
CA PHE A 72 6.04 -2.46 6.70
C PHE A 72 5.63 -3.87 7.20
N ALA A 73 4.43 -4.31 6.81
CA ALA A 73 4.04 -5.71 6.95
C ALA A 73 4.88 -6.57 5.98
N SER A 74 5.13 -7.83 6.32
CA SER A 74 5.78 -8.76 5.39
C SER A 74 4.87 -9.09 4.20
N ALA A 75 5.42 -9.69 3.15
CA ALA A 75 4.62 -10.22 2.03
C ALA A 75 3.60 -11.27 2.51
N GLU A 76 4.01 -12.15 3.43
CA GLU A 76 3.13 -13.16 4.02
C GLU A 76 2.00 -12.53 4.85
N GLU A 77 2.33 -11.55 5.72
CA GLU A 77 1.32 -10.82 6.50
C GLU A 77 0.35 -10.09 5.57
N THR A 78 0.86 -9.43 4.53
CA THR A 78 0.03 -8.72 3.55
C THR A 78 -0.93 -9.66 2.85
N LYS A 79 -0.43 -10.77 2.29
CA LYS A 79 -1.25 -11.78 1.61
C LYS A 79 -2.28 -12.42 2.53
N ALA A 80 -1.92 -12.73 3.77
CA ALA A 80 -2.85 -13.29 4.75
C ALA A 80 -3.97 -12.31 5.14
N LEU A 81 -3.68 -11.00 5.18
CA LEU A 81 -4.63 -9.96 5.57
C LEU A 81 -5.53 -9.51 4.42
N THR A 82 -5.00 -9.41 3.20
CA THR A 82 -5.70 -8.78 2.06
C THR A 82 -6.07 -9.77 0.96
N GLY A 83 -5.43 -10.94 0.91
CA GLY A 83 -5.51 -11.86 -0.22
C GLY A 83 -4.70 -11.42 -1.45
N MET A 84 -4.01 -10.26 -1.40
CA MET A 84 -3.26 -9.67 -2.52
C MET A 84 -1.75 -9.81 -2.34
N GLU A 85 -1.00 -9.77 -3.45
CA GLU A 85 0.46 -9.82 -3.43
C GLU A 85 1.05 -8.41 -3.42
N ILE A 86 2.33 -8.29 -3.02
CA ILE A 86 3.02 -7.00 -3.10
C ILE A 86 3.28 -6.70 -4.57
N GLY A 87 2.91 -5.50 -5.01
CA GLY A 87 2.98 -5.09 -6.41
C GLY A 87 1.65 -5.17 -7.14
N GLY A 88 0.58 -5.67 -6.47
CA GLY A 88 -0.74 -5.91 -7.04
C GLY A 88 -1.06 -7.39 -7.02
#